data_AF-A0A6I5RQL2-F1
#
_entry.id   AF-A0A6I5RQL2-F1
#
_cell.length_a   1.000
_cell.length_b   1.000
_cell.length_c   1.000
_cell.angle_alpha   90.00
_cell.angle_beta   90.00
_cell.angle_gamma   90.00
#
_symmetry.space_group_name_H-M   'P 1'
#
loop_
_entity.id
_entity.type
_entity.pdbx_description
1 polymer ?
#
loop_
_entity_poly.entity_id
_entity_poly.type
_entity_poly.pdbx_seq_one_letter_code
_entity_poly.pdbx_strand_id
1 'polypeptide(L)'
;MKRNWNYIKGILEQVERANRKGVLQEEALKAALGPDIHDHAKKEQGTHALQLIIKEAFVEYTLDAAGVETLISLTWKGHDLLDDMRANVAKYEFKSFS
;
A
#
# COMPACT_ATOMS: atom_id res chain seq x y z
N MET A 1 -9.21 -3.15 14.29
CA MET A 1 -9.39 -3.70 12.94
C MET A 1 -8.30 -4.74 12.65
N LYS A 2 -8.61 -5.90 12.03
CA LYS A 2 -7.58 -6.89 11.66
C LYS A 2 -6.79 -6.38 10.43
N ARG A 3 -5.50 -6.71 10.34
CA ARG A 3 -4.66 -6.36 9.17
C ARG A 3 -5.17 -7.10 7.93
N ASN A 4 -5.52 -6.36 6.88
CA ASN A 4 -5.86 -6.93 5.58
C ASN A 4 -4.59 -7.05 4.74
N TRP A 5 -3.92 -8.19 4.84
CA TRP A 5 -2.64 -8.43 4.17
C TRP A 5 -2.74 -8.42 2.64
N ASN A 6 -3.89 -8.81 2.08
CA ASN A 6 -4.14 -8.77 0.63
C ASN A 6 -4.13 -7.33 0.13
N TYR A 7 -4.79 -6.45 0.88
CA TYR A 7 -4.86 -5.03 0.55
C TYR A 7 -3.48 -4.36 0.68
N ILE A 8 -2.74 -4.66 1.75
CA ILE A 8 -1.35 -4.17 1.93
C ILE A 8 -0.46 -4.63 0.78
N LYS A 9 -0.51 -5.92 0.42
CA LYS A 9 0.25 -6.46 -0.72
C LYS A 9 -0.07 -5.71 -2.01
N GLY A 10 -1.36 -5.48 -2.29
CA GLY A 10 -1.80 -4.74 -3.48
C GLY A 10 -1.30 -3.29 -3.54
N ILE A 11 -1.16 -2.61 -2.39
CA ILE A 11 -0.54 -1.28 -2.34
C ILE A 11 0.96 -1.38 -2.65
N LEU A 12 1.68 -2.30 -2.01
CA LEU A 12 3.13 -2.44 -2.21
C LEU A 12 3.49 -2.81 -3.66
N GLU A 13 2.71 -3.68 -4.31
CA GLU A 13 2.88 -4.01 -5.73
C GLU A 13 2.65 -2.81 -6.65
N GLN A 14 1.69 -1.94 -6.31
CA GLN A 14 1.44 -0.72 -7.07
C GLN A 14 2.58 0.29 -6.92
N VAL A 15 3.10 0.47 -5.70
CA VAL A 15 4.27 1.33 -5.44
C VAL A 15 5.50 0.80 -6.20
N GLU A 16 5.77 -0.52 -6.14
CA GLU A 16 6.87 -1.13 -6.90
C GLU A 16 6.72 -0.89 -8.41
N ARG A 17 5.51 -1.07 -8.96
CA ARG A 17 5.23 -0.88 -10.39
C ARG A 17 5.36 0.58 -10.80
N ALA A 18 4.91 1.52 -9.97
CA ALA A 18 5.03 2.96 -10.21
C ALA A 18 6.49 3.40 -10.22
N ASN A 19 7.29 2.92 -9.25
CA ASN A 19 8.72 3.19 -9.16
C ASN A 19 9.47 2.72 -10.43
N ARG A 20 9.19 1.49 -10.89
CA ARG A 20 9.80 0.94 -12.13
C ARG A 20 9.47 1.73 -13.40
N LYS A 21 8.35 2.48 -13.40
CA LYS A 21 7.90 3.27 -14.55
C LYS A 21 8.31 4.74 -14.49
N GLY A 22 8.93 5.19 -13.40
CA GLY A 22 9.27 6.61 -13.20
C GLY A 22 8.05 7.55 -13.14
N VAL A 23 6.86 7.01 -12.84
CA VAL A 23 5.63 7.81 -12.72
C VAL A 23 5.56 8.39 -11.30
N LEU A 24 5.55 9.71 -11.18
CA LEU A 24 5.36 10.46 -9.93
C LEU A 24 3.94 10.24 -9.37
N GLN A 25 3.76 9.10 -8.70
CA GLN A 25 3.10 8.81 -7.40
C GLN A 25 1.70 9.34 -7.05
N GLU A 26 1.24 10.48 -7.55
CA GLU A 26 -0.07 11.03 -7.18
C GLU A 26 -1.22 10.14 -7.70
N GLU A 27 -1.03 9.54 -8.88
CA GLU A 27 -1.96 8.57 -9.46
C GLU A 27 -1.89 7.19 -8.79
N ALA A 28 -0.75 6.79 -8.24
CA ALA A 28 -0.59 5.47 -7.61
C ALA A 28 -1.35 5.39 -6.28
N LEU A 29 -1.38 6.47 -5.50
CA LEU A 29 -2.19 6.54 -4.28
C LEU A 29 -3.69 6.59 -4.60
N LYS A 30 -4.09 7.40 -5.61
CA LYS A 30 -5.48 7.48 -6.09
C LYS A 30 -5.96 6.16 -6.71
N ALA A 31 -5.08 5.44 -7.43
CA ALA A 31 -5.37 4.13 -8.01
C ALA A 31 -5.39 3.00 -6.97
N ALA A 32 -4.49 3.04 -5.97
CA ALA A 32 -4.46 2.05 -4.89
C ALA A 32 -5.63 2.21 -3.90
N LEU A 33 -6.10 3.44 -3.71
CA LEU A 33 -7.34 3.74 -2.99
C LEU A 33 -8.59 3.51 -3.87
N GLY A 34 -8.42 3.35 -5.18
CA GLY A 34 -9.45 3.02 -6.16
C GLY A 34 -10.52 4.10 -6.34
N PRO A 35 -11.41 3.95 -7.34
CA PRO A 35 -12.57 4.84 -7.57
C PRO A 35 -13.67 4.71 -6.50
N ASP A 36 -13.44 3.96 -5.42
CA ASP A 36 -14.44 3.51 -4.46
C ASP A 36 -14.43 4.33 -3.14
N ILE A 37 -13.97 5.58 -3.23
CA ILE A 37 -13.83 6.55 -2.13
C ILE A 37 -15.19 6.90 -1.48
N HIS A 38 -16.30 6.46 -2.09
CA HIS A 38 -17.66 6.63 -1.59
C HIS A 38 -18.07 5.61 -0.52
N ASP A 39 -17.32 4.50 -0.37
CA ASP A 39 -17.53 3.53 0.71
C ASP A 39 -16.66 3.89 1.93
N HIS A 40 -17.32 4.31 3.01
CA HIS A 40 -16.66 4.74 4.24
C HIS A 40 -15.80 3.63 4.87
N ALA A 41 -16.23 2.37 4.79
CA ALA A 41 -15.50 1.25 5.37
C ALA A 41 -14.21 0.94 4.58
N LYS A 42 -14.27 1.04 3.25
CA LYS A 42 -13.09 0.89 2.39
C LYS A 42 -12.10 2.04 2.57
N LYS A 43 -12.60 3.28 2.77
CA LYS A 43 -11.77 4.45 3.07
C LYS A 43 -11.00 4.29 4.38
N GLU A 44 -11.65 3.82 5.44
CA GLU A 44 -11.00 3.57 6.73
C GLU A 44 -9.93 2.46 6.65
N GLN A 45 -10.22 1.38 5.91
CA GLN A 45 -9.24 0.33 5.63
C GLN A 45 -8.04 0.84 4.84
N GLY A 46 -8.28 1.70 3.84
CA GLY A 46 -7.27 2.40 3.05
C GLY A 46 -6.31 3.21 3.93
N THR A 47 -6.87 4.12 4.73
CA THR A 47 -6.11 4.97 5.64
C THR A 47 -5.30 4.15 6.64
N HIS A 48 -5.89 3.12 7.25
CA HIS A 48 -5.18 2.30 8.24
C HIS A 48 -4.04 1.50 7.62
N ALA A 49 -4.21 0.97 6.40
CA ALA A 49 -3.15 0.26 5.69
C ALA A 49 -2.00 1.21 5.31
N LEU A 50 -2.31 2.42 4.83
CA LEU A 50 -1.32 3.45 4.51
C LEU A 50 -0.50 3.87 5.73
N GLN A 51 -1.16 4.20 6.83
CA GLN A 51 -0.49 4.52 8.09
C GLN A 51 0.42 3.39 8.56
N LEU A 52 -0.01 2.13 8.38
CA LEU A 52 0.78 0.98 8.78
C LEU A 52 2.05 0.85 7.92
N ILE A 53 1.95 0.93 6.59
CA ILE A 53 3.13 0.77 5.73
C ILE A 53 4.14 1.90 5.89
N ILE A 54 3.66 3.12 6.21
CA ILE A 54 4.50 4.28 6.53
C ILE A 54 5.17 4.08 7.89
N LYS A 55 4.39 3.78 8.94
CA LYS A 55 4.91 3.58 10.31
C LYS A 55 5.93 2.46 10.39
N GLU A 56 5.73 1.38 9.63
CA GLU A 56 6.64 0.25 9.56
C GLU A 56 7.83 0.47 8.61
N ALA A 57 7.92 1.63 7.96
CA ALA A 57 8.96 1.99 6.99
C ALA A 57 9.09 1.00 5.83
N PHE A 58 7.96 0.48 5.32
CA PHE A 58 7.95 -0.34 4.10
C PHE A 58 8.01 0.52 2.84
N VAL A 59 7.65 1.79 2.95
CA VAL A 59 7.62 2.75 1.85
C VAL A 59 8.36 4.02 2.24
N GLU A 60 9.04 4.63 1.28
CA GLU A 60 9.43 6.03 1.37
C GLU A 60 8.21 6.90 1.05
N TYR A 61 8.10 8.08 1.63
CA TYR A 61 7.02 9.02 1.34
C TYR A 61 7.51 10.46 1.48
N THR A 62 6.82 11.39 0.83
CA THR A 62 6.99 12.83 1.00
C THR A 62 5.69 13.48 1.47
N LEU A 63 5.81 14.66 2.06
CA LEU A 63 4.70 15.51 2.46
C LEU A 63 4.80 16.82 1.66
N ASP A 64 3.73 17.21 0.98
CA ASP A 64 3.69 18.53 0.33
C ASP A 64 3.37 19.66 1.33
N ALA A 65 3.38 20.90 0.85
CA ALA A 65 3.10 22.08 1.67
C ALA A 65 1.65 22.13 2.21
N ALA A 66 0.74 21.34 1.63
CA ALA A 66 -0.64 21.19 2.08
C ALA A 66 -0.81 20.02 3.08
N GLY A 67 0.26 19.29 3.40
CA GLY A 67 0.22 18.15 4.31
C GLY A 67 -0.23 16.85 3.66
N VAL A 68 -0.22 16.77 2.32
CA VAL A 68 -0.63 15.56 1.58
C VAL A 68 0.56 14.59 1.52
N GLU A 69 0.38 13.41 2.09
CA GLU A 69 1.35 12.31 2.02
C GLU A 69 1.32 11.66 0.63
N THR A 70 2.49 11.55 0.00
CA THR A 70 2.67 10.90 -1.30
C THR A 70 3.72 9.79 -1.16
N LEU A 71 3.36 8.55 -1.51
CA LEU A 71 4.27 7.40 -1.42
C LEU A 71 5.27 7.40 -2.57
N ILE A 72 6.56 7.25 -2.25
CA ILE A 72 7.66 7.35 -3.20
C ILE A 72 8.05 6.06 -3.86
N SER A 73 8.52 5.14 -3.04
CA SER A 73 9.17 3.92 -3.45
C SER A 73 8.98 2.89 -2.33
N LEU A 74 9.30 1.63 -2.61
CA LEU A 74 9.51 0.67 -1.54
C LEU A 74 10.89 0.90 -0.93
N THR A 75 10.98 0.81 0.39
CA THR A 75 12.27 0.64 1.06
C THR A 75 12.78 -0.79 0.84
N TRP A 76 14.03 -1.06 1.20
CA TRP A 76 14.55 -2.44 1.26
C TRP A 76 13.65 -3.37 2.08
N LYS A 77 13.19 -2.91 3.25
CA LYS A 77 12.28 -3.66 4.12
C LYS A 77 10.92 -3.92 3.44
N GLY A 78 10.44 -2.97 2.65
CA GLY A 78 9.22 -3.13 1.85
C GLY A 78 9.38 -4.18 0.76
N HIS A 79 10.53 -4.20 0.08
CA HIS A 79 10.87 -5.23 -0.91
C HIS A 79 10.93 -6.62 -0.26
N ASP A 80 11.64 -6.77 0.87
CA ASP A 80 11.74 -8.05 1.58
C ASP A 80 10.36 -8.57 2.00
N LEU A 81 9.50 -7.69 2.54
CA LEU A 81 8.14 -8.06 2.92
C LEU A 81 7.32 -8.51 1.70
N LEU A 82 7.41 -7.77 0.59
CA LEU A 82 6.63 -8.07 -0.60
C LEU A 82 7.06 -9.41 -1.22
N ASP A 83 8.35 -9.70 -1.23
CA ASP A 83 8.88 -10.98 -1.71
C ASP A 83 8.49 -12.13 -0.77
N ASP A 84 8.51 -11.93 0.55
CA ASP A 84 7.98 -12.91 1.52
C ASP A 84 6.48 -13.16 1.31
N MET A 85 5.68 -12.12 1.04
CA MET A 85 4.25 -12.24 0.72
C MET A 85 3.96 -12.97 -0.60
N ARG A 86 4.89 -12.91 -1.56
CA ARG A 86 4.82 -13.65 -2.83
C ARG A 86 5.18 -15.12 -2.64
N ALA A 87 6.23 -15.39 -1.84
CA ALA A 87 6.71 -16.75 -1.60
C ALA A 87 5.82 -17.52 -0.60
N ASN A 88 5.30 -16.84 0.43
CA ASN A 88 4.64 -17.47 1.58
C ASN A 88 3.17 -17.07 1.70
N VAL A 89 2.40 -17.29 0.64
CA VAL A 89 0.96 -16.93 0.57
C VAL A 89 0.17 -17.44 1.79
N ALA A 90 0.41 -18.69 2.21
CA ALA A 90 -0.28 -19.29 3.35
C ALA A 90 -0.04 -18.58 4.70
N LYS A 91 1.15 -17.96 4.89
CA LYS A 91 1.52 -17.24 6.11
C LYS A 91 0.69 -15.97 6.33
N TYR A 92 0.24 -15.36 5.25
CA TYR A 92 -0.51 -14.11 5.27
C TYR A 92 -2.03 -14.32 5.19
N GLU A 93 -2.48 -15.57 5.22
CA GLU A 93 -3.89 -16.01 5.12
C GLU A 93 -4.70 -15.12 4.15
N PHE A 94 -4.54 -15.36 2.84
CA PHE A 94 -5.42 -14.80 1.82
C PHE A 94 -6.79 -15.48 1.91
N LYS A 95 -7.55 -15.27 2.99
CA LYS A 95 -8.96 -15.65 3.05
C LYS A 95 -9.73 -14.64 2.20
N SER A 96 -9.84 -14.92 0.91
CA SER A 96 -10.90 -14.37 0.07
C SER A 96 -12.22 -14.76 0.70
N PHE A 97 -12.89 -13.82 1.37
CA PHE A 97 -14.29 -13.99 1.70
C PHE A 97 -15.06 -13.78 0.40
N SER A 98 -15.46 -14.91 -0.19
CA SER A 98 -16.54 -15.02 -1.17
C SER A 98 -17.84 -14.47 -0.60
#